data_AF-A0A820DVP0-F1
#
_entry.id   AF-A0A820DVP0-F1
#
_cell.length_a   1.000
_cell.length_b   1.000
_cell.length_c   1.000
_cell.angle_alpha   90.00
_cell.angle_beta   90.00
_cell.angle_gamma   90.00
#
_symmetry.space_group_name_H-M   'P 1'
#
loop_
_entity.id
_entity.type
_entity.pdbx_description
1 polymer ?
#
loop_
_entity_poly.entity_id
_entity_poly.type
_entity_poly.pdbx_seq_one_letter_code
_entity_poly.pdbx_strand_id
1 'polypeptide(L)'
;MTGRKAAPASATTTKTGTTAGRVIKKDKTKNQMRDLRIRKLCLNICVGESGDRLTRASKVLEQLTGQTPVFSKARYTVRSFGIRRNEKIGVFCTVRGEKAKEILEKGLKVKEYELHKGNFSEMGNFGFGIQEHIDLGKNRCYEVGF
;
A
#
# COMPACT_ATOMS: atom_id res chain seq x y z
N MET A 1 54.66 -2.60 -42.93
CA MET A 1 53.70 -1.50 -43.12
C MET A 1 52.56 -1.68 -42.12
N THR A 2 52.73 -1.13 -40.91
CA THR A 2 51.84 -0.07 -40.35
C THR A 2 50.40 -0.59 -40.14
N GLY A 3 49.98 -1.06 -38.96
CA GLY A 3 50.11 -0.41 -37.66
C GLY A 3 49.00 0.64 -37.49
N ARG A 4 48.01 0.37 -36.64
CA ARG A 4 47.30 1.38 -35.81
C ARG A 4 46.57 0.71 -34.64
N LYS A 5 47.13 0.98 -33.47
CA LYS A 5 46.54 0.89 -32.13
C LYS A 5 45.76 2.19 -31.87
N ALA A 6 44.97 2.21 -30.78
CA ALA A 6 44.23 3.33 -30.15
C ALA A 6 42.78 3.46 -30.63
N ALA A 7 41.77 3.75 -29.80
CA ALA A 7 41.62 4.06 -28.37
C ALA A 7 40.09 4.07 -28.04
N PRO A 8 39.68 4.11 -26.76
CA PRO A 8 38.28 3.93 -26.32
C PRO A 8 37.48 5.24 -26.31
N ALA A 9 36.16 5.15 -26.51
CA ALA A 9 35.21 6.24 -26.29
C ALA A 9 34.14 5.74 -25.29
N SER A 10 34.27 6.06 -24.01
CA SER A 10 33.81 7.29 -23.33
C SER A 10 32.47 7.04 -22.64
N ALA A 11 32.56 6.92 -21.31
CA ALA A 11 31.43 6.98 -20.40
C ALA A 11 30.66 8.31 -20.55
N THR A 12 29.33 8.23 -20.51
CA THR A 12 28.51 9.31 -19.93
C THR A 12 27.49 8.71 -18.97
N THR A 13 27.79 8.97 -17.71
CA THR A 13 26.98 8.90 -16.50
C THR A 13 25.56 9.46 -16.66
N THR A 14 24.57 8.73 -16.13
CA THR A 14 23.61 9.34 -15.21
C THR A 14 23.32 8.38 -14.06
N LYS A 15 23.95 8.69 -12.92
CA LYS A 15 23.60 8.17 -11.60
C LYS A 15 22.20 8.63 -11.23
N THR A 16 21.41 7.75 -10.61
CA THR A 16 20.47 8.02 -9.49
C THR A 16 19.63 6.74 -9.31
N GLY A 17 19.47 6.14 -8.14
CA GLY A 17 19.96 6.44 -6.81
C GLY A 17 19.95 5.14 -6.00
N THR A 18 20.93 5.04 -5.13
CA THR A 18 21.07 4.03 -4.08
C THR A 18 19.85 4.03 -3.17
N THR A 19 19.18 2.89 -3.02
CA THR A 19 18.54 2.55 -1.76
C THR A 19 18.70 1.04 -1.52
N ALA A 20 19.23 0.73 -0.35
CA ALA A 20 19.76 -0.55 0.11
C ALA A 20 18.84 -1.76 -0.14
N GLY A 21 18.96 -2.38 -1.32
CA GLY A 21 18.57 -3.76 -1.52
C GLY A 21 19.58 -4.67 -0.82
N ARG A 22 19.35 -5.04 0.44
CA ARG A 22 20.05 -6.17 1.04
C ARG A 22 19.62 -7.41 0.25
N VAL A 23 20.41 -7.77 -0.75
CA VAL A 23 20.29 -9.03 -1.50
C VAL A 23 20.32 -10.15 -0.48
N ILE A 24 19.18 -10.82 -0.31
CA ILE A 24 19.07 -12.01 0.53
C ILE A 24 20.06 -13.04 -0.03
N LYS A 25 21.08 -13.39 0.75
CA LYS A 25 21.98 -14.51 0.43
C LYS A 25 21.10 -15.72 0.07
N LYS A 26 21.20 -16.17 -1.18
CA LYS A 26 20.61 -17.43 -1.63
C LYS A 26 21.41 -18.54 -0.98
N ASP A 27 20.96 -18.99 0.18
CA ASP A 27 21.38 -20.27 0.73
C ASP A 27 21.04 -21.33 -0.31
N LYS A 28 22.04 -22.05 -0.81
CA LYS A 28 21.92 -23.03 -1.92
C LYS A 28 20.98 -24.21 -1.61
N THR A 29 20.36 -24.24 -0.43
CA THR A 29 19.36 -25.20 0.05
C THR A 29 17.91 -24.68 0.03
N LYS A 30 17.66 -23.47 -0.48
CA LYS A 30 16.31 -22.87 -0.46
C LYS A 30 15.40 -23.41 -1.57
N ASN A 31 14.37 -24.16 -1.15
CA ASN A 31 13.18 -24.45 -1.97
C ASN A 31 12.60 -23.15 -2.54
N GLN A 32 12.41 -23.09 -3.85
CA GLN A 32 11.86 -21.92 -4.57
C GLN A 32 10.47 -21.50 -4.05
N MET A 33 9.68 -22.44 -3.52
CA MET A 33 8.37 -22.15 -2.92
C MET A 33 8.44 -21.42 -1.57
N ARG A 34 9.62 -21.32 -0.93
CA ARG A 34 9.82 -20.58 0.34
C ARG A 34 10.14 -19.10 0.13
N ASP A 35 10.21 -18.64 -1.11
CA ASP A 35 10.47 -17.23 -1.40
C ASP A 35 9.32 -16.34 -0.91
N LEU A 36 9.68 -15.26 -0.23
CA LEU A 36 8.73 -14.28 0.31
C LEU A 36 8.08 -13.51 -0.84
N ARG A 37 6.74 -13.55 -0.88
CA ARG A 37 5.93 -12.84 -1.87
C ARG A 37 4.81 -12.08 -1.18
N ILE A 38 4.50 -10.90 -1.69
CA ILE A 38 3.34 -10.13 -1.24
C ILE A 38 2.09 -10.81 -1.78
N ARG A 39 1.28 -11.40 -0.89
CA ARG A 39 0.07 -12.15 -1.28
C ARG A 39 -1.13 -11.25 -1.55
N LYS A 40 -1.39 -10.30 -0.65
CA LYS A 40 -2.52 -9.37 -0.73
C LYS A 40 -2.22 -8.13 0.11
N LEU A 41 -2.81 -7.02 -0.30
CA LEU A 41 -2.88 -5.78 0.48
C LEU A 41 -4.35 -5.50 0.80
N CYS A 42 -4.67 -5.33 2.07
CA CYS A 42 -6.02 -5.00 2.53
C CYS A 42 -6.06 -3.53 2.93
N LEU A 43 -6.91 -2.74 2.27
CA LEU A 43 -7.22 -1.38 2.66
C LEU A 43 -8.54 -1.37 3.42
N ASN A 44 -8.57 -0.67 4.54
CA ASN A 44 -9.74 -0.59 5.41
C ASN A 44 -9.94 0.85 5.86
N ILE A 45 -11.16 1.37 5.69
CA ILE A 45 -11.60 2.65 6.23
C ILE A 45 -12.80 2.38 7.15
N CYS A 46 -12.70 2.81 8.40
CA CYS A 46 -13.77 2.72 9.39
C CYS A 46 -14.22 4.13 9.76
N VAL A 47 -15.48 4.44 9.54
CA VAL A 47 -16.06 5.77 9.84
C VAL A 47 -16.87 5.73 11.15
N GLY A 48 -17.35 4.56 11.56
CA GLY A 48 -18.07 4.40 12.83
C GLY A 48 -19.57 4.73 12.74
N GLU A 49 -20.01 5.32 11.64
CA GLU A 49 -21.39 5.74 11.40
C GLU A 49 -21.84 5.38 9.97
N SER A 50 -23.15 5.19 9.79
CA SER A 50 -23.78 5.13 8.47
C SER A 50 -24.03 6.53 7.92
N GLY A 51 -24.05 6.65 6.59
CA GLY A 51 -24.50 7.86 5.90
C GLY A 51 -23.57 8.28 4.77
N ASP A 52 -23.59 9.57 4.46
CA ASP A 52 -22.88 10.16 3.32
C ASP A 52 -21.36 10.08 3.46
N ARG A 53 -20.85 10.12 4.69
CA ARG A 53 -19.40 9.95 4.94
C ARG A 53 -18.91 8.57 4.50
N LEU A 54 -19.74 7.53 4.62
CA LEU A 54 -19.39 6.19 4.20
C LEU A 54 -19.38 6.06 2.66
N THR A 55 -20.33 6.70 1.97
CA THR A 55 -20.40 6.70 0.50
C THR A 55 -19.29 7.54 -0.11
N ARG A 56 -18.92 8.66 0.53
CA ARG A 56 -17.73 9.45 0.20
C ARG A 56 -16.45 8.61 0.35
N ALA A 57 -16.29 7.90 1.47
CA ALA A 57 -15.15 7.01 1.70
C ALA A 57 -15.06 5.87 0.67
N SER A 58 -16.19 5.30 0.24
CA SER A 58 -16.18 4.27 -0.82
C SER A 58 -15.68 4.83 -2.16
N LYS A 59 -16.09 6.05 -2.54
CA LYS A 59 -15.62 6.70 -3.77
C LYS A 59 -14.10 6.95 -3.72
N VAL A 60 -13.57 7.36 -2.58
CA VAL A 60 -12.12 7.55 -2.39
C VAL A 60 -11.35 6.23 -2.58
N LEU A 61 -11.84 5.14 -2.00
CA LEU A 61 -11.22 3.81 -2.17
C LEU A 61 -11.30 3.30 -3.61
N GLU A 62 -12.41 3.57 -4.29
CA GLU A 62 -12.59 3.21 -5.70
C GLU A 62 -11.62 4.00 -6.59
N GLN A 63 -11.45 5.30 -6.36
CA GLN A 63 -10.46 6.11 -7.08
C GLN A 63 -9.03 5.59 -6.83
N LEU A 64 -8.67 5.29 -5.58
CA LEU A 64 -7.35 4.79 -5.22
C LEU A 64 -7.04 3.43 -5.87
N THR A 65 -7.94 2.46 -5.73
CA THR A 65 -7.70 1.06 -6.11
C THR A 65 -8.17 0.70 -7.52
N GLY A 66 -9.10 1.47 -8.09
CA GLY A 66 -9.80 1.14 -9.33
C GLY A 66 -10.66 -0.12 -9.20
N GLN A 67 -11.10 -0.45 -7.98
CA GLN A 67 -11.95 -1.61 -7.68
C GLN A 67 -13.15 -1.16 -6.88
N THR A 68 -14.30 -1.80 -7.09
CA THR A 68 -15.50 -1.56 -6.32
C THR A 68 -15.30 -2.10 -4.89
N PRO A 69 -15.34 -1.24 -3.86
CA PRO A 69 -15.05 -1.67 -2.51
C PRO A 69 -16.28 -2.30 -1.85
N VAL A 70 -16.04 -3.13 -0.83
CA VAL A 70 -17.10 -3.86 -0.13
C VAL A 70 -17.45 -3.17 1.19
N PHE A 71 -18.75 -2.98 1.42
CA PHE A 71 -19.27 -2.44 2.69
C PHE A 71 -19.31 -3.52 3.77
N SER A 72 -18.68 -3.23 4.91
CA SER A 72 -18.69 -4.06 6.10
C SER A 72 -19.89 -3.72 6.99
N LYS A 73 -20.59 -4.76 7.46
CA LYS A 73 -21.75 -4.64 8.36
C LYS A 73 -21.35 -4.95 9.81
N ALA A 74 -22.01 -4.26 10.74
CA ALA A 74 -21.91 -4.50 12.18
C ALA A 74 -22.41 -5.90 12.55
N ARG A 75 -21.56 -6.71 13.20
CA ARG A 75 -21.98 -8.00 13.76
C ARG A 75 -22.76 -7.86 15.08
N TYR A 76 -22.43 -6.86 15.88
CA TYR A 76 -22.99 -6.64 17.21
C TYR A 76 -23.50 -5.21 17.36
N THR A 77 -24.47 -5.01 18.25
CA THR A 77 -24.93 -3.68 18.67
C THR A 77 -24.03 -3.25 19.83
N VAL A 78 -23.42 -2.07 19.73
CA VAL A 78 -22.61 -1.50 20.81
C VAL A 78 -23.10 -0.07 21.07
N ARG A 79 -23.75 0.14 22.22
CA ARG A 79 -24.41 1.41 22.53
C ARG A 79 -23.43 2.57 22.70
N SER A 80 -22.23 2.31 23.23
CA SER A 80 -21.19 3.32 23.41
C SER A 80 -20.69 3.93 22.09
N PHE A 81 -20.75 3.17 21.00
CA PHE A 81 -20.37 3.65 19.66
C PHE A 81 -21.57 4.09 18.81
N GLY A 82 -22.80 4.00 19.34
CA GLY A 82 -24.01 4.34 18.60
C GLY A 82 -24.41 3.35 17.50
N ILE A 83 -23.76 2.19 17.41
CA ILE A 83 -23.90 1.24 16.30
C ILE A 83 -25.01 0.22 16.57
N ARG A 84 -25.88 0.01 15.59
CA ARG A 84 -26.89 -1.07 15.57
C ARG A 84 -26.42 -2.28 14.76
N ARG A 85 -26.97 -3.47 15.04
CA ARG A 85 -26.72 -4.69 14.22
C ARG A 85 -27.07 -4.44 12.76
N ASN A 86 -26.26 -5.04 11.86
CA ASN A 86 -26.38 -4.96 10.40
C ASN A 86 -26.20 -3.57 9.78
N GLU A 87 -25.82 -2.59 10.59
CA GLU A 87 -25.49 -1.25 10.13
C GLU A 87 -24.16 -1.25 9.35
N LYS A 88 -24.06 -0.41 8.31
CA LYS A 88 -22.82 -0.32 7.51
C LYS A 88 -21.84 0.64 8.19
N ILE A 89 -20.70 0.14 8.65
CA ILE A 89 -19.76 0.93 9.47
C ILE A 89 -18.48 1.30 8.71
N GLY A 90 -18.07 0.43 7.78
CA GLY A 90 -16.76 0.52 7.16
C GLY A 90 -16.76 0.02 5.74
N VAL A 91 -15.69 0.35 5.04
CA VAL A 91 -15.45 -0.03 3.66
C VAL A 91 -14.06 -0.65 3.59
N PHE A 92 -13.96 -1.81 2.95
CA PHE A 92 -12.67 -2.44 2.72
C PHE A 92 -12.51 -2.86 1.26
N CYS A 93 -11.26 -2.86 0.81
CA CYS A 93 -10.87 -3.33 -0.52
C CYS A 93 -9.63 -4.22 -0.39
N THR A 94 -9.60 -5.32 -1.14
CA THR A 94 -8.45 -6.22 -1.16
C THR A 94 -7.80 -6.18 -2.53
N VAL A 95 -6.60 -5.61 -2.59
CA VAL A 95 -5.83 -5.51 -3.83
C VAL A 95 -4.79 -6.64 -3.85
N ARG A 96 -4.62 -7.24 -5.02
CA ARG A 96 -3.62 -8.28 -5.30
C ARG A 96 -2.87 -7.95 -6.58
N GLY A 97 -1.73 -8.61 -6.78
CA GLY A 97 -0.92 -8.45 -7.99
C GLY A 97 -0.09 -7.17 -8.00
N GLU A 98 0.14 -6.62 -9.18
CA GLU A 98 1.04 -5.47 -9.41
C GLU A 98 0.50 -4.18 -8.80
N LYS A 99 -0.81 -3.95 -8.89
CA LYS A 99 -1.50 -2.81 -8.25
C LYS A 99 -1.21 -2.71 -6.75
N ALA A 100 -1.04 -3.85 -6.07
CA ALA A 100 -0.73 -3.86 -4.64
C ALA A 100 0.70 -3.36 -4.35
N LYS A 101 1.66 -3.61 -5.24
CA LYS A 101 3.04 -3.13 -5.11
C LYS A 101 3.11 -1.62 -5.30
N GLU A 102 2.42 -1.10 -6.32
CA GLU A 102 2.35 0.34 -6.57
C GLU A 102 1.73 1.10 -5.38
N ILE A 103 0.62 0.59 -4.84
CA ILE A 103 -0.03 1.20 -3.67
C ILE A 103 0.86 1.11 -2.44
N LEU A 104 1.60 0.01 -2.27
CA LEU A 104 2.52 -0.15 -1.16
C LEU A 104 3.68 0.85 -1.25
N GLU A 105 4.29 1.03 -2.41
CA GLU A 105 5.36 2.00 -2.62
C GLU A 105 4.88 3.43 -2.34
N LYS A 106 3.69 3.78 -2.84
CA LYS A 106 3.04 5.07 -2.52
C LYS A 106 2.79 5.23 -1.03
N GLY A 107 2.27 4.19 -0.35
CA GLY A 107 1.99 4.23 1.07
C GLY A 107 3.23 4.34 1.96
N LEU A 108 4.32 3.67 1.57
CA LEU A 108 5.61 3.75 2.28
C LEU A 108 6.26 5.13 2.14
N LYS A 109 6.08 5.79 0.99
CA LYS A 109 6.54 7.17 0.79
C LYS A 109 5.92 8.14 1.80
N VAL A 110 4.64 7.96 2.15
CA VAL A 110 3.93 8.79 3.16
C VAL A 110 4.54 8.64 4.55
N LYS A 111 5.09 7.46 4.86
CA LYS A 111 5.76 7.17 6.14
C LYS A 111 7.26 7.38 6.09
N GLU A 112 7.77 8.04 5.06
CA GLU A 112 9.22 8.29 4.86
C GLU A 112 10.06 7.00 4.92
N TYR A 113 9.45 5.85 4.60
CA TYR A 113 10.04 4.50 4.75
C TYR A 113 10.40 4.10 6.18
N GLU A 114 9.94 4.83 7.19
CA GLU A 114 10.12 4.47 8.60
C GLU A 114 8.95 3.65 9.13
N LEU A 115 9.25 2.46 9.63
CA LEU A 115 8.30 1.57 10.30
C LEU A 115 8.88 1.12 11.63
N HIS A 116 8.07 1.24 12.68
CA HIS A 116 8.45 0.73 13.99
C HIS A 116 8.44 -0.80 14.00
N LYS A 117 9.36 -1.42 14.76
CA LYS A 117 9.47 -2.89 14.83
C LYS A 117 8.18 -3.55 15.32
N GLY A 118 7.42 -2.88 16.19
CA GLY A 118 6.13 -3.35 16.70
C GLY A 118 5.01 -3.45 15.66
N ASN A 119 5.17 -2.86 14.48
CA ASN A 119 4.20 -2.98 13.38
C ASN A 119 4.30 -4.33 12.65
N PHE A 120 5.37 -5.10 12.89
CA PHE A 120 5.57 -6.41 12.32
C PHE A 120 5.04 -7.48 13.27
N SER A 121 4.15 -8.32 12.75
CA SER A 121 3.68 -9.52 13.43
C SER A 121 4.71 -10.65 13.31
N GLU A 122 4.72 -11.56 14.26
CA GLU A 122 5.53 -12.79 14.25
C GLU A 122 5.34 -13.63 12.97
N MET A 123 4.15 -13.55 12.36
CA MET A 123 3.84 -14.23 11.09
C MET A 123 4.31 -13.47 9.83
N GLY A 124 5.05 -12.37 9.97
CA GLY A 124 5.57 -11.59 8.84
C GLY A 124 4.54 -10.69 8.16
N ASN A 125 3.42 -10.41 8.82
CA ASN A 125 2.46 -9.39 8.37
C ASN A 125 2.89 -8.02 8.92
N PHE A 126 2.66 -6.96 8.16
CA PHE A 126 2.85 -5.59 8.63
C PHE A 126 1.61 -4.75 8.37
N GLY A 127 1.38 -3.78 9.24
CA GLY A 127 0.28 -2.82 9.12
C GLY A 127 0.76 -1.41 9.46
N PHE A 128 0.28 -0.43 8.73
CA PHE A 128 0.53 0.98 9.00
C PHE A 128 -0.78 1.78 8.93
N GLY A 129 -0.92 2.72 9.84
CA GLY A 129 -2.03 3.67 9.84
C GLY A 129 -1.66 4.92 9.07
N ILE A 130 -2.52 5.33 8.15
CA ILE A 130 -2.41 6.59 7.41
C ILE A 130 -3.55 7.49 7.90
N GLN A 131 -3.21 8.68 8.38
CA GLN A 131 -4.20 9.65 8.83
C GLN A 131 -4.79 10.43 7.65
N GLU A 132 -3.97 10.76 6.65
CA GLU A 132 -4.39 11.54 5.48
C GLU A 132 -4.36 10.72 4.19
N HIS A 133 -5.48 10.69 3.48
CA HIS A 133 -5.57 10.01 2.18
C HIS A 133 -4.99 10.86 1.03
N ILE A 134 -4.68 12.13 1.29
CA ILE A 134 -4.20 13.11 0.29
C ILE A 134 -2.81 12.74 -0.23
N ASP A 135 -1.96 12.18 0.64
CA ASP A 135 -0.58 11.83 0.30
C ASP A 135 -0.44 10.61 -0.62
N LEU A 136 -1.51 9.85 -0.83
CA LEU A 136 -1.53 8.71 -1.76
C LEU A 136 -1.70 9.14 -3.24
N GLY A 137 -1.74 10.44 -3.51
CA GLY A 137 -1.44 11.01 -4.83
C GLY A 137 -2.55 10.81 -5.87
N LYS A 138 -3.78 10.49 -5.47
CA LYS A 138 -4.94 10.60 -6.36
C LYS A 138 -5.81 11.78 -5.93
N ASN A 139 -5.56 12.87 -6.65
CA ASN A 139 -6.39 14.04 -6.91
C ASN A 139 -7.51 14.33 -5.92
N ARG A 140 -7.40 15.50 -5.28
CA ARG A 140 -8.45 16.23 -4.57
C ARG A 140 -9.81 16.02 -5.24
N CYS A 141 -10.65 15.17 -4.64
CA CYS A 141 -12.08 15.28 -4.83
C CYS A 141 -12.48 16.51 -3.99
N TYR A 142 -12.56 17.68 -4.63
CA TYR A 142 -13.03 18.90 -4.00
C TYR A 142 -14.54 18.86 -3.60
N GLU A 143 -15.18 17.69 -3.66
CA GLU A 143 -16.55 17.45 -3.19
C GLU A 143 -16.64 16.79 -1.80
N VAL A 144 -15.51 16.42 -1.17
CA VAL A 144 -15.58 15.71 0.14
C VAL A 144 -15.56 16.65 1.34
N GLY A 145 -15.28 17.94 1.13
CA GLY A 145 -15.27 18.97 2.18
C GLY A 145 -16.55 19.79 2.17
N PHE A 146 -17.31 19.68 3.27
CA PHE A 146 -18.65 20.23 3.52
C PHE A 146 -19.76 19.51 2.74
#